data_AF-A0AAP9S5F9-F1
#
_entry.id   AF-A0AAP9S5F9-F1
#
_cell.length_a   1.000
_cell.length_b   1.000
_cell.length_c   1.000
_cell.angle_alpha   90.00
_cell.angle_beta   90.00
_cell.angle_gamma   90.00
#
_symmetry.space_group_name_H-M   'P 1'
#
loop_
_entity.id
_entity.type
_entity.pdbx_description
1 polymer ?
#
loop_
_entity_poly.entity_id
_entity_poly.type
_entity_poly.pdbx_seq_one_letter_code
_entity_poly.pdbx_strand_id
1 'polypeptide(L)'
;MFNLVSSLLVWHPDGKMFNIRPMTVTEWVCDIITVIGYCTGFAMILFDANKDTKNKIKEAFLEANEELKKDKDRVFEVTRY
;
A
#
# COMPACT_ATOMS: atom_id res chain seq x y z
N MET A 1 -20.19 -6.46 -8.54
CA MET A 1 -18.98 -6.93 -7.84
C MET A 1 -18.98 -8.44 -7.60
N PHE A 2 -20.04 -9.02 -7.01
CA PHE A 2 -20.07 -10.45 -6.63
C PHE A 2 -19.99 -11.43 -7.81
N ASN A 3 -20.43 -11.03 -9.01
CA ASN A 3 -20.46 -11.92 -10.18
C ASN A 3 -19.10 -12.07 -10.88
N LEU A 4 -18.29 -11.01 -10.98
CA LEU A 4 -17.00 -11.07 -11.70
C LEU A 4 -15.99 -11.94 -10.93
N VAL A 5 -15.87 -11.71 -9.62
CA VAL A 5 -14.94 -12.44 -8.74
C VAL A 5 -15.36 -13.91 -8.59
N SER A 6 -16.66 -14.18 -8.49
CA SER A 6 -17.17 -15.56 -8.42
C SER A 6 -16.99 -16.33 -9.74
N SER A 7 -16.98 -15.65 -10.89
CA SER A 7 -16.82 -16.32 -12.19
C SER A 7 -15.35 -16.51 -12.60
N LEU A 8 -14.44 -15.64 -12.14
CA LEU A 8 -12.99 -15.80 -12.39
C LEU A 8 -12.32 -16.87 -11.51
N LEU A 9 -12.85 -17.13 -10.30
CA LEU A 9 -12.19 -17.98 -9.30
C LEU A 9 -12.76 -19.41 -9.20
N VAL A 10 -13.83 -19.73 -9.92
CA VAL A 10 -14.45 -21.07 -9.85
C VAL A 10 -14.04 -21.88 -11.08
N TRP A 11 -13.27 -22.95 -10.85
CA TRP A 11 -13.09 -24.00 -11.86
C TRP A 11 -14.46 -24.55 -12.27
N HIS A 12 -14.78 -24.48 -13.56
CA HIS A 12 -16.05 -24.96 -14.09
C HIS A 12 -15.86 -26.32 -14.78
N PRO A 13 -16.66 -27.35 -14.43
CA PRO A 13 -16.67 -28.61 -15.16
C PRO A 13 -17.21 -28.40 -16.58
N ASP A 14 -16.75 -29.24 -17.52
CA ASP A 14 -17.13 -29.17 -18.92
C ASP A 14 -18.66 -29.13 -19.10
N GLY A 15 -19.15 -28.11 -19.81
CA GLY A 15 -20.56 -27.95 -20.15
C GLY A 15 -21.37 -26.95 -19.30
N LYS A 16 -20.80 -26.34 -18.25
CA LYS A 16 -21.45 -25.21 -17.55
C LYS A 16 -21.05 -23.87 -18.17
N MET A 17 -22.04 -23.11 -18.65
CA MET A 17 -21.80 -21.74 -19.11
C MET A 17 -21.38 -20.84 -17.94
N PHE A 18 -20.42 -19.96 -18.21
CA PHE A 18 -19.78 -18.98 -17.30
C PHE A 18 -20.76 -17.99 -16.62
N ASN A 19 -22.04 -18.04 -16.95
CA ASN A 19 -23.04 -17.09 -16.47
C ASN A 19 -24.38 -17.78 -16.26
N ILE A 20 -24.86 -17.81 -15.01
CA ILE A 20 -26.22 -18.26 -14.65
C ILE A 20 -27.29 -17.32 -15.24
N ARG A 21 -26.91 -16.07 -15.52
CA ARG A 21 -27.66 -15.09 -16.32
C ARG A 21 -26.67 -14.33 -17.21
N PRO A 22 -27.02 -13.99 -18.46
CA PRO A 22 -26.16 -13.19 -19.31
C PRO A 22 -25.96 -11.81 -18.66
N MET A 23 -24.78 -11.59 -18.09
CA MET A 23 -24.35 -10.28 -17.62
C MET A 23 -24.20 -9.37 -18.85
N THR A 24 -24.79 -8.19 -18.76
CA THR A 24 -24.71 -7.20 -19.85
C THR A 24 -23.30 -6.63 -19.95
N VAL A 25 -22.93 -6.17 -21.15
CA VAL A 25 -21.58 -5.63 -21.39
C VAL A 25 -21.26 -4.45 -20.45
N THR A 26 -22.29 -3.71 -20.06
CA THR A 26 -22.20 -2.59 -19.14
C THR A 26 -21.84 -3.01 -17.71
N GLU A 27 -22.33 -4.15 -17.24
CA GLU A 27 -22.11 -4.60 -15.86
C GLU A 27 -20.66 -5.07 -15.62
N TRP A 28 -20.05 -5.75 -16.58
CA TRP A 28 -18.63 -6.15 -16.45
C TRP A 28 -17.68 -4.95 -16.52
N VAL A 29 -17.99 -3.96 -17.36
CA VAL A 29 -17.20 -2.72 -17.44
C VAL A 29 -17.27 -1.95 -16.12
N CYS A 30 -18.47 -1.82 -15.54
CA CYS A 30 -18.64 -1.18 -14.23
C CYS A 30 -17.88 -1.91 -13.11
N ASP A 31 -17.90 -3.25 -13.11
CA ASP A 31 -17.16 -4.04 -12.12
C ASP A 31 -15.64 -3.86 -12.27
N ILE A 32 -15.11 -3.82 -13.50
CA ILE A 32 -13.68 -3.57 -13.74
C ILE A 32 -13.27 -2.18 -13.27
N ILE A 33 -14.03 -1.13 -13.64
CA ILE A 33 -13.74 0.24 -13.23
C ILE A 33 -13.74 0.35 -11.70
N THR A 34 -14.70 -0.33 -11.05
CA THR A 34 -14.78 -0.37 -9.58
C THR A 34 -13.53 -1.00 -8.98
N VAL A 35 -13.10 -2.17 -9.48
CA VAL A 35 -11.89 -2.86 -8.98
C VAL A 35 -10.64 -2.00 -9.18
N ILE A 36 -10.47 -1.38 -10.35
CA ILE A 36 -9.32 -0.49 -10.63
C ILE A 36 -9.33 0.72 -9.69
N GLY A 37 -10.49 1.32 -9.45
CA GLY A 37 -10.65 2.44 -8.52
C GLY A 37 -10.25 2.06 -7.09
N TYR A 38 -10.73 0.91 -6.59
CA TYR A 38 -10.36 0.40 -5.27
C TYR A 38 -8.86 0.13 -5.15
N CYS A 39 -8.25 -0.52 -6.15
CA CYS A 39 -6.81 -0.80 -6.16
C CYS A 39 -5.97 0.48 -6.17
N THR A 40 -6.40 1.49 -6.93
CA THR A 40 -5.70 2.78 -7.03
C THR A 40 -5.78 3.55 -5.71
N GLY A 41 -6.98 3.61 -5.11
CA GLY A 41 -7.17 4.25 -3.80
C GLY A 41 -6.36 3.56 -2.70
N PHE A 42 -6.33 2.23 -2.70
CA PHE A 42 -5.53 1.45 -1.74
C PHE A 42 -4.02 1.69 -1.92
N ALA A 43 -3.54 1.75 -3.16
CA ALA A 43 -2.14 2.04 -3.45
C ALA A 43 -1.72 3.44 -2.97
N MET A 44 -2.59 4.46 -3.14
CA MET A 44 -2.33 5.81 -2.63
C MET A 44 -2.23 5.84 -1.10
N ILE A 45 -3.16 5.17 -0.39
CA ILE A 45 -3.13 5.10 1.08
C ILE A 45 -1.85 4.41 1.57
N LEU A 46 -1.44 3.31 0.92
CA LEU A 46 -0.18 2.65 1.25
C LEU A 46 1.04 3.52 0.97
N PHE A 47 1.01 4.29 -0.11
CA PHE A 47 2.10 5.19 -0.46
C PHE A 47 2.24 6.34 0.55
N ASP A 48 1.12 6.94 0.94
CA ASP A 48 1.09 8.00 1.96
C ASP A 48 1.56 7.47 3.32
N ALA A 49 1.06 6.30 3.76
CA ALA A 49 1.49 5.66 4.99
C ALA A 49 3.00 5.34 4.99
N ASN A 50 3.53 4.88 3.86
CA ASN A 50 4.97 4.62 3.70
C ASN A 50 5.80 5.91 3.70
N LYS A 51 5.30 6.99 3.09
CA LYS A 51 5.99 8.29 3.05
C LYS A 51 6.04 8.91 4.44
N ASP A 52 4.94 8.87 5.19
CA ASP A 52 4.90 9.35 6.58
C ASP A 52 5.83 8.54 7.48
N THR A 53 5.84 7.22 7.32
CA THR A 53 6.74 6.34 8.08
C THR A 53 8.21 6.65 7.79
N LYS A 54 8.58 6.84 6.52
CA LYS A 54 9.95 7.23 6.12
C LYS A 54 10.36 8.58 6.67
N ASN A 55 9.44 9.56 6.69
CA ASN A 55 9.72 10.88 7.25
C ASN A 55 9.97 10.81 8.76
N LYS A 56 9.12 10.08 9.51
CA LYS A 56 9.30 9.88 10.95
C LYS A 56 10.62 9.19 11.28
N ILE A 57 11.01 8.16 10.52
CA ILE A 57 12.29 7.48 10.72
C ILE A 57 13.46 8.42 10.43
N LYS A 58 13.36 9.25 9.39
CA LYS A 58 14.41 10.20 9.02
C LYS A 58 14.57 11.29 10.06
N GLU A 59 13.48 11.79 10.63
CA GLU A 59 13.49 12.77 11.73
C GLU A 59 14.12 12.17 12.99
N ALA A 60 13.69 10.97 13.39
CA ALA A 60 14.27 10.27 14.54
C ALA A 60 15.77 10.00 14.37
N PHE A 61 16.21 9.66 13.15
CA PHE A 61 17.64 9.48 12.86
C PHE A 61 18.42 10.79 12.93
N LEU A 62 17.83 11.91 12.46
CA LEU A 62 18.46 13.22 12.51
C LEU A 62 18.66 13.67 13.96
N GLU A 63 17.63 13.51 14.80
CA GLU A 63 17.67 13.88 16.21
C GLU A 63 18.70 13.05 16.98
N ALA A 64 18.71 11.72 16.79
CA ALA A 64 19.71 10.84 17.38
C ALA A 64 21.14 11.20 16.94
N ASN A 65 21.33 11.62 15.69
CA ASN A 65 22.64 12.02 15.17
C ASN A 65 23.10 13.39 15.74
N GLU A 66 22.18 14.33 15.95
CA GLU A 66 22.49 15.59 16.64
C GLU A 66 22.85 15.38 18.11
N GLU A 67 22.16 14.49 18.80
CA GLU A 67 22.50 14.11 20.17
C GLU A 67 23.88 13.43 20.23
N LEU A 68 24.15 12.49 19.33
CA LEU A 68 25.44 11.81 19.25
C LEU A 68 26.60 12.79 18.98
N LYS A 69 26.35 13.83 18.17
CA LYS A 69 27.32 14.89 17.90
C LYS A 69 27.58 15.74 19.14
N LYS A 70 26.53 16.15 19.87
CA LYS A 70 26.68 16.90 21.14
C LYS A 70 27.44 16.10 22.19
N ASP A 71 27.19 14.80 22.29
CA ASP A 71 27.93 13.91 23.19
C ASP A 71 29.38 13.77 22.79
N LYS A 72 29.67 13.61 21.49
CA LYS A 72 31.03 13.58 20.98
C LYS A 72 31.79 14.88 21.27
N ASP A 73 31.15 16.03 21.07
CA ASP A 73 31.75 17.34 21.32
C ASP A 73 32.01 17.53 22.83
N ARG A 74 31.08 17.11 23.71
CA ARG A 74 31.29 17.11 25.17
C ARG A 74 32.46 16.21 25.60
N VAL A 75 32.54 14.99 25.07
CA VAL A 75 33.64 14.06 25.39
C VAL A 75 34.99 14.64 24.95
N PHE A 76 35.02 15.32 23.80
CA PHE A 76 36.22 15.98 23.29
C PHE A 76 36.67 17.16 24.16
N GLU A 77 35.74 17.95 24.71
CA GLU A 77 36.08 19.01 25.67
C GLU A 77 36.65 18.45 26.98
N VAL A 78 36.09 17.36 27.50
CA VAL A 78 36.55 16.72 28.74
C VAL A 78 37.95 16.12 28.59
N THR A 79 38.29 15.58 27.42
CA THR A 79 39.63 15.01 27.14
C THR A 79 40.69 16.05 26.75
N ARG A 80 40.31 17.32 26.61
CA ARG A 80 41.24 18.41 26.27
C ARG A 80 41.91 19.05 27.48
N TYR A 81 41.47 18.73 28.70
CA TYR A 81 42.07 19.11 29.99
C TYR A 81 42.87 17.94 30.57
#